data_AF-A0A1F9XIZ7-F1
#
_entry.id   AF-A0A1F9XIZ7-F1
#
_cell.length_a   1.000
_cell.length_b   1.000
_cell.length_c   1.000
_cell.angle_alpha   90.00
_cell.angle_beta   90.00
_cell.angle_gamma   90.00
#
_symmetry.space_group_name_H-M   'P 1'
#
loop_
_entity.id
_entity.type
_entity.pdbx_description
1 polymer ?
#
loop_
_entity_poly.entity_id
_entity_poly.type
_entity_poly.pdbx_seq_one_letter_code
_entity_poly.pdbx_strand_id
1 'polypeptide(L)'
;MIRNCFVKGFKVLLLLLVVCLSNLYAQDALNREMISVQGRLTDSSGANKKDGDYSLTFKLFTVESGGASIWNETMPSVPCKNGIFNVYLGKSNQNKIDGHFKGQDNLWLEITIESGPDVFASETLLPRQQLVSVGYAMRAQNADTATEATHAAAANNADTVTNGV
;
A
#
# COMPACT_ATOMS: atom_id res chain seq x y z
N MET A 1 36.65 50.60 -0.09
CA MET A 1 36.80 49.13 0.01
C MET A 1 35.74 48.44 0.90
N ILE A 2 35.10 49.13 1.85
CA ILE A 2 34.19 48.53 2.88
C ILE A 2 32.82 48.07 2.32
N ARG A 3 32.29 48.72 1.28
CA ARG A 3 30.97 48.40 0.68
C ARG A 3 30.85 46.99 0.07
N ASN A 4 31.97 46.41 -0.40
CA ASN A 4 31.95 45.10 -1.06
C ASN A 4 32.00 43.92 -0.07
N CYS A 5 32.43 44.13 1.19
CA CYS A 5 32.36 43.10 2.23
C CYS A 5 30.93 42.92 2.76
N PHE A 6 30.18 44.00 2.92
CA PHE A 6 28.80 43.97 3.43
C PHE A 6 27.84 43.23 2.49
N VAL A 7 27.95 43.45 1.17
CA VAL A 7 27.11 42.80 0.15
C VAL A 7 27.46 41.31 -0.03
N LYS A 8 28.72 40.91 0.21
CA LYS A 8 29.14 39.50 0.16
C LYS A 8 28.57 38.71 1.33
N GLY A 9 28.55 39.26 2.54
CA GLY A 9 27.94 38.65 3.71
C GLY A 9 26.42 38.45 3.55
N PHE A 10 25.74 39.45 2.99
CA PHE A 10 24.29 39.36 2.72
C PHE A 10 23.95 38.28 1.68
N LYS A 11 24.75 38.11 0.62
CA LYS A 11 24.56 37.05 -0.38
C LYS A 11 24.79 35.65 0.19
N VAL A 12 25.76 35.47 1.09
CA VAL A 12 26.04 34.19 1.75
C VAL A 12 24.91 33.83 2.73
N LEU A 13 24.40 34.81 3.47
CA LEU A 13 23.25 34.61 4.37
C LEU A 13 21.97 34.24 3.60
N LEU A 14 21.72 34.88 2.46
CA LEU A 14 20.55 34.61 1.62
C LEU A 14 20.67 33.24 0.93
N LEU A 15 21.88 32.81 0.55
CA LEU A 15 22.14 31.48 0.02
C LEU A 15 21.93 30.38 1.08
N LEU A 16 22.36 30.61 2.33
CA LEU A 16 22.15 29.70 3.46
C LEU A 16 20.66 29.55 3.84
N LEU A 17 19.87 30.62 3.74
CA LEU A 17 18.43 30.58 4.00
C LEU A 17 17.67 29.76 2.94
N VAL A 18 18.08 29.84 1.67
CA VAL A 18 17.50 29.07 0.56
C VAL A 18 17.80 27.58 0.67
N VAL A 19 19.01 27.20 1.11
CA VAL A 19 19.40 25.79 1.35
C VAL A 19 18.64 25.19 2.55
N CYS A 20 18.25 26.02 3.53
CA CYS A 20 17.46 25.56 4.68
C CYS A 20 15.99 25.27 4.30
N LEU A 21 15.42 26.07 3.40
CA LEU A 21 14.04 25.92 2.91
C LEU A 21 13.87 24.76 1.91
N SER A 22 14.94 24.28 1.27
CA SER A 22 14.87 23.13 0.35
C SER A 22 14.69 21.78 1.06
N ASN A 23 14.94 21.71 2.38
CA ASN A 23 14.73 20.48 3.17
C ASN A 23 13.26 20.27 3.61
N LEU A 24 12.34 21.18 3.28
CA LEU A 24 10.90 21.03 3.56
C LEU A 24 10.15 20.17 2.54
N TYR A 25 10.82 19.69 1.50
CA TYR A 25 10.29 18.62 0.67
C TYR A 25 10.82 17.27 1.18
N ALA A 26 10.56 16.97 2.45
CA ALA A 26 10.54 15.59 2.88
C ALA A 26 9.42 14.93 2.08
N GLN A 27 9.79 14.24 1.00
CA GLN A 27 8.86 13.46 0.22
C GLN A 27 8.29 12.43 1.16
N ASP A 28 6.99 12.52 1.40
CA ASP A 28 6.18 11.45 1.93
C ASP A 28 6.29 10.31 0.91
N ALA A 29 7.40 9.58 0.96
CA ALA A 29 7.56 8.30 0.31
C ALA A 29 6.65 7.36 1.10
N LEU A 30 5.35 7.53 0.86
CA LEU A 30 4.33 6.59 1.25
C LEU A 30 4.83 5.25 0.76
N ASN A 31 5.31 4.46 1.71
CA ASN A 31 5.23 3.03 1.67
C ASN A 31 3.78 2.68 1.28
N ARG A 32 3.50 2.63 -0.02
CA ARG A 32 2.23 2.12 -0.54
C ARG A 32 2.37 0.62 -0.53
N GLU A 33 1.99 0.01 0.59
CA GLU A 33 1.90 -1.44 0.69
C GLU A 33 0.76 -1.89 -0.21
N MET A 34 1.12 -2.41 -1.38
CA MET A 34 0.22 -3.07 -2.31
C MET A 34 0.37 -4.58 -2.13
N ILE A 35 -0.71 -5.31 -2.37
CA ILE A 35 -0.68 -6.78 -2.33
C ILE A 35 -0.90 -7.30 -3.73
N SER A 36 0.02 -8.13 -4.21
CA SER A 36 -0.22 -8.91 -5.42
C SER A 36 -1.12 -10.10 -5.11
N VAL A 37 -2.22 -10.22 -5.83
CA VAL A 37 -3.13 -11.37 -5.77
C VAL A 37 -3.15 -12.01 -7.13
N GLN A 38 -2.80 -13.29 -7.16
CA GLN A 38 -2.90 -14.13 -8.35
C GLN A 38 -3.82 -15.29 -8.06
N GLY A 39 -4.64 -15.63 -9.06
CA GLY A 39 -5.59 -16.73 -8.94
C GLY A 39 -5.92 -17.32 -10.29
N ARG A 40 -6.57 -18.49 -10.24
CA ARG A 40 -7.13 -19.13 -11.41
C ARG A 40 -8.65 -19.18 -11.29
N LEU A 41 -9.34 -18.57 -12.23
CA LEU A 41 -10.78 -18.65 -12.39
C LEU A 41 -11.10 -19.93 -13.15
N THR A 42 -11.85 -20.82 -12.50
CA THR A 42 -12.40 -22.03 -13.10
C THR A 42 -13.92 -21.93 -13.16
N ASP A 43 -14.53 -22.63 -14.11
CA ASP A 43 -15.97 -22.83 -14.14
C ASP A 43 -16.42 -23.98 -13.22
N SER A 44 -17.73 -24.22 -13.17
CA SER A 44 -18.35 -25.28 -12.37
C SER A 44 -17.96 -26.70 -12.81
N SER A 45 -17.39 -26.87 -14.01
CA SER A 45 -16.83 -28.13 -14.50
C SER A 45 -15.35 -28.31 -14.17
N GLY A 46 -14.72 -27.29 -13.57
CA GLY A 46 -13.30 -27.25 -13.26
C GLY A 46 -12.41 -26.84 -14.44
N ALA A 47 -13.00 -26.47 -15.59
CA ALA A 47 -12.25 -25.95 -16.72
C ALA A 47 -11.88 -24.47 -16.48
N ASN A 48 -10.80 -24.01 -17.10
CA ASN A 48 -10.40 -22.61 -17.00
C ASN A 48 -11.47 -21.72 -17.64
N LYS A 49 -11.84 -20.62 -16.97
CA LYS A 49 -12.69 -19.58 -17.58
C LYS A 49 -12.00 -19.02 -18.83
N LYS A 50 -12.82 -18.58 -19.79
CA LYS A 50 -12.35 -18.03 -21.07
C LYS A 50 -11.46 -16.80 -20.86
N ASP A 51 -10.60 -16.56 -21.83
CA ASP A 51 -9.79 -15.36 -21.87
C ASP A 51 -10.68 -14.12 -22.06
N GLY A 52 -10.34 -13.05 -21.35
CA GLY A 52 -11.04 -11.77 -21.43
C GLY A 52 -10.94 -10.96 -20.15
N ASP A 53 -11.61 -9.81 -20.13
CA ASP A 53 -11.63 -8.92 -18.98
C ASP A 53 -12.79 -9.27 -18.04
N TYR A 54 -12.48 -9.41 -16.77
CA TYR A 54 -13.43 -9.71 -15.70
C TYR A 54 -13.54 -8.53 -14.75
N SER A 55 -14.76 -8.24 -14.28
CA SER A 55 -14.97 -7.33 -13.15
C SER A 55 -14.89 -8.15 -11.86
N LEU A 56 -13.87 -7.89 -11.04
CA LEU A 56 -13.60 -8.63 -9.81
C LEU A 56 -13.73 -7.71 -8.61
N THR A 57 -14.50 -8.14 -7.61
CA THR A 57 -14.57 -7.49 -6.29
C THR A 57 -13.78 -8.32 -5.29
N PHE A 58 -12.86 -7.67 -4.59
CA PHE A 58 -12.04 -8.25 -3.53
C PHE A 58 -12.53 -7.73 -2.19
N LYS A 59 -12.68 -8.61 -1.20
CA LYS A 59 -13.09 -8.24 0.16
C LYS A 59 -12.21 -8.93 1.19
N LEU A 60 -11.86 -8.20 2.25
CA LEU A 60 -11.15 -8.75 3.41
C LEU A 60 -12.10 -8.98 4.58
N PHE A 61 -11.91 -10.11 5.25
CA PHE A 61 -12.66 -10.52 6.43
C PHE A 61 -11.72 -10.96 7.55
N THR A 62 -12.17 -10.83 8.80
CA THR A 62 -11.50 -11.33 10.01
C THR A 62 -12.00 -12.71 10.43
N VAL A 63 -12.87 -13.34 9.65
CA VAL A 63 -13.42 -14.68 9.87
C VAL A 63 -13.52 -15.45 8.55
N GLU A 64 -13.39 -16.77 8.63
CA GLU A 64 -13.41 -17.68 7.48
C GLU A 64 -14.76 -17.69 6.74
N SER A 65 -15.87 -17.56 7.47
CA SER A 65 -17.23 -17.55 6.91
C SER A 65 -18.11 -16.55 7.65
N GLY A 66 -19.06 -15.94 6.92
CA GLY A 66 -19.91 -14.87 7.43
C GLY A 66 -19.11 -13.60 7.78
N GLY A 67 -19.58 -12.87 8.79
CA GLY A 67 -18.94 -11.63 9.25
C GLY A 67 -19.09 -10.44 8.28
N ALA A 68 -18.66 -9.27 8.73
CA ALA A 68 -18.62 -8.06 7.91
C ALA A 68 -17.24 -7.90 7.25
N SER A 69 -17.21 -7.43 6.01
CA SER A 69 -15.95 -7.10 5.34
C SER A 69 -15.32 -5.88 5.99
N ILE A 70 -14.04 -5.95 6.34
CA ILE A 70 -13.28 -4.81 6.88
C ILE A 70 -12.71 -3.91 5.78
N TRP A 71 -12.61 -4.43 4.57
CA TRP A 71 -12.11 -3.72 3.39
C TRP A 71 -12.70 -4.33 2.12
N ASN A 72 -12.87 -3.51 1.08
CA ASN A 72 -13.32 -3.96 -0.22
C ASN A 72 -12.71 -3.09 -1.34
N GLU A 73 -12.46 -3.70 -2.50
CA GLU A 73 -12.04 -3.03 -3.71
C GLU A 73 -12.62 -3.74 -4.94
N THR A 74 -13.31 -2.98 -5.79
CA THR A 74 -13.81 -3.48 -7.08
C THR A 74 -12.90 -3.04 -8.20
N MET A 75 -12.41 -4.00 -8.98
CA MET A 75 -11.64 -3.81 -10.20
C MET A 75 -12.53 -4.11 -11.40
N PRO A 76 -12.95 -3.09 -12.17
CA PRO A 76 -13.95 -3.27 -13.23
C PRO A 76 -13.44 -4.00 -14.47
N SER A 77 -12.12 -4.10 -14.63
CA SER A 77 -11.48 -4.73 -15.79
C SER A 77 -10.15 -5.35 -15.36
N VAL A 78 -10.16 -6.67 -15.19
CA VAL A 78 -9.00 -7.50 -14.88
C VAL A 78 -8.77 -8.47 -16.03
N PRO A 79 -7.65 -8.36 -16.76
CA PRO A 79 -7.36 -9.28 -17.85
C PRO A 79 -7.06 -10.66 -17.30
N CYS A 80 -7.80 -11.65 -17.79
CA CYS A 80 -7.64 -13.05 -17.47
C CYS A 80 -7.19 -13.81 -18.73
N LYS A 81 -6.15 -14.63 -18.60
CA LYS A 81 -5.61 -15.45 -19.69
C LYS A 81 -5.37 -16.87 -19.21
N ASN A 82 -5.91 -17.84 -19.93
CA ASN A 82 -5.96 -19.24 -19.56
C ASN A 82 -6.52 -19.45 -18.13
N GLY A 83 -7.56 -18.68 -17.80
CA GLY A 83 -8.14 -18.63 -16.46
C GLY A 83 -7.27 -17.95 -15.40
N ILE A 84 -6.05 -17.49 -15.71
CA ILE A 84 -5.15 -16.88 -14.72
C ILE A 84 -5.29 -15.36 -14.74
N PHE A 85 -5.40 -14.75 -13.57
CA PHE A 85 -5.31 -13.30 -13.38
C PHE A 85 -4.23 -12.95 -12.36
N ASN A 86 -3.74 -11.70 -12.44
CA ASN A 86 -2.83 -11.11 -11.48
C ASN A 86 -3.19 -9.64 -11.30
N VAL A 87 -3.42 -9.22 -10.07
CA VAL A 87 -3.81 -7.84 -9.71
C VAL A 87 -3.01 -7.33 -8.53
N TYR A 88 -2.88 -6.01 -8.44
CA TYR A 88 -2.30 -5.32 -7.29
C TYR A 88 -3.40 -4.58 -6.53
N LEU A 89 -3.74 -5.07 -5.34
CA LEU A 89 -4.72 -4.48 -4.45
C LEU A 89 -4.11 -3.33 -3.64
N GLY A 90 -4.93 -2.34 -3.30
CA GLY A 90 -4.50 -1.25 -2.41
C GLY A 90 -3.74 -0.09 -3.08
N LYS A 91 -3.71 -0.05 -4.42
CA LYS A 91 -2.97 0.97 -5.18
C LYS A 91 -3.58 2.38 -5.08
N SER A 92 -4.92 2.45 -5.02
CA SER A 92 -5.66 3.71 -4.99
C SER A 92 -5.54 4.39 -3.63
N ASN A 93 -5.46 5.73 -3.63
CA ASN A 93 -5.47 6.52 -2.39
C ASN A 93 -6.73 6.30 -1.55
N GLN A 94 -7.85 5.94 -2.19
CA GLN A 94 -9.13 5.71 -1.54
C GLN A 94 -9.27 4.29 -0.97
N ASN A 95 -8.49 3.33 -1.48
CA ASN A 95 -8.60 1.91 -1.13
C ASN A 95 -7.31 1.38 -0.48
N LYS A 96 -6.64 2.20 0.34
CA LYS A 96 -5.44 1.77 1.05
C LYS A 96 -5.71 0.51 1.87
N ILE A 97 -4.86 -0.50 1.70
CA ILE A 97 -5.08 -1.84 2.28
C ILE A 97 -4.24 -2.07 3.55
N ASP A 98 -3.10 -1.39 3.66
CA ASP A 98 -2.11 -1.43 4.75
C ASP A 98 -2.73 -1.31 6.15
N GLY A 99 -3.65 -0.36 6.34
CA GLY A 99 -4.29 -0.09 7.62
C GLY A 99 -5.10 -1.28 8.18
N HIS A 100 -5.57 -2.17 7.31
CA HIS A 100 -6.44 -3.29 7.69
C HIS A 100 -5.68 -4.52 8.21
N PHE A 101 -4.36 -4.57 8.05
CA PHE A 101 -3.52 -5.66 8.54
C PHE A 101 -3.00 -5.43 9.97
N LYS A 102 -3.06 -4.19 10.46
CA LYS A 102 -2.55 -3.86 11.79
C LYS A 102 -3.44 -4.48 12.87
N GLY A 103 -2.84 -5.36 13.69
CA GLY A 103 -3.51 -6.01 14.81
C GLY A 103 -4.45 -7.16 14.43
N GLN A 104 -4.42 -7.63 13.18
CA GLN A 104 -5.19 -8.79 12.73
C GLN A 104 -4.25 -9.98 12.53
N ASP A 105 -4.47 -11.06 13.28
CA ASP A 105 -3.66 -12.28 13.18
C ASP A 105 -4.17 -13.25 12.11
N ASN A 106 -5.46 -13.15 11.75
CA ASN A 106 -6.06 -13.92 10.67
C ASN A 106 -6.91 -13.04 9.77
N LEU A 107 -6.59 -13.07 8.47
CA LEU A 107 -7.35 -12.37 7.44
C LEU A 107 -7.69 -13.35 6.32
N TRP A 108 -8.90 -13.19 5.77
CA TRP A 108 -9.42 -13.98 4.68
C TRP A 108 -9.82 -13.08 3.53
N LEU A 109 -9.36 -13.41 2.33
CA LEU A 109 -9.71 -12.78 1.08
C LEU A 109 -10.85 -13.53 0.41
N GLU A 110 -11.93 -12.81 0.16
CA GLU A 110 -13.04 -13.25 -0.67
C GLU A 110 -12.93 -12.57 -2.03
N ILE A 111 -13.19 -13.34 -3.09
CA ILE A 111 -13.15 -12.86 -4.47
C ILE A 111 -14.52 -13.13 -5.07
N THR A 112 -15.14 -12.08 -5.57
CA THR A 112 -16.41 -12.15 -6.28
C THR A 112 -16.19 -11.73 -7.72
N ILE A 113 -16.59 -12.55 -8.67
CA ILE A 113 -16.61 -12.18 -10.08
C ILE A 113 -18.01 -11.62 -10.37
N GLU A 114 -18.07 -10.32 -10.63
CA GLU A 114 -19.31 -9.58 -10.88
C GLU A 114 -19.78 -9.76 -12.31
N SER A 115 -18.84 -9.75 -13.26
CA SER A 115 -19.10 -9.90 -14.69
C SER A 115 -17.86 -10.34 -15.46
N GLY A 116 -18.07 -10.86 -16.66
CA GLY A 116 -17.02 -11.27 -17.60
C GLY A 116 -17.53 -12.26 -18.64
N PRO A 117 -16.66 -12.79 -19.50
CA PRO A 117 -17.01 -13.84 -20.45
C PRO A 117 -17.64 -15.06 -19.76
N ASP A 118 -18.81 -15.48 -20.24
CA ASP A 118 -19.63 -16.59 -19.72
C ASP A 118 -20.00 -16.46 -18.22
N VAL A 119 -20.11 -15.21 -17.73
CA VAL A 119 -20.62 -14.90 -16.38
C VAL A 119 -21.98 -14.23 -16.53
N PHE A 120 -23.04 -14.95 -16.16
CA PHE A 120 -24.43 -14.48 -16.28
C PHE A 120 -25.00 -13.93 -14.95
N ALA A 121 -24.33 -14.19 -13.84
CA ALA A 121 -24.66 -13.69 -12.51
C ALA A 121 -23.38 -13.56 -11.67
N SER A 122 -23.41 -12.68 -10.67
CA SER A 122 -22.29 -12.48 -9.74
C SER A 122 -22.02 -13.78 -8.96
N GLU A 123 -20.78 -14.25 -9.01
CA GLU A 123 -20.34 -15.52 -8.41
C GLU A 123 -19.24 -15.25 -7.39
N THR A 124 -19.46 -15.68 -6.14
CA THR A 124 -18.45 -15.57 -5.07
C THR A 124 -17.68 -16.87 -4.97
N LEU A 125 -16.35 -16.77 -5.06
CA LEU A 125 -15.44 -17.90 -4.96
C LEU A 125 -15.26 -18.29 -3.49
N LEU A 126 -15.69 -19.51 -3.15
CA LEU A 126 -15.54 -20.12 -1.83
C LEU A 126 -14.67 -21.39 -1.94
N PRO A 127 -13.92 -21.76 -0.90
CA PRO A 127 -13.74 -21.07 0.39
C PRO A 127 -12.86 -19.81 0.27
N ARG A 128 -12.97 -18.89 1.25
CA ARG A 128 -12.12 -17.69 1.30
C ARG A 128 -10.65 -18.07 1.48
N GLN A 129 -9.75 -17.30 0.88
CA GLN A 129 -8.32 -17.57 0.93
C GLN A 129 -7.69 -16.89 2.15
N GLN A 130 -7.01 -17.64 3.02
CA GLN A 130 -6.34 -17.08 4.20
C GLN A 130 -5.04 -16.36 3.81
N LEU A 131 -4.86 -15.12 4.27
CA LEU A 131 -3.71 -14.25 3.96
C LEU A 131 -2.70 -14.17 5.13
N VAL A 132 -2.31 -15.31 5.68
CA VAL A 132 -1.46 -15.35 6.89
C VAL A 132 -0.08 -14.69 6.64
N SER A 133 0.63 -15.08 5.58
CA SER A 133 2.01 -14.63 5.34
C SER A 133 2.13 -13.17 4.92
N VAL A 134 1.15 -12.65 4.19
CA VAL A 134 1.16 -11.27 3.66
C VAL A 134 1.03 -10.26 4.79
N GLY A 135 0.15 -10.53 5.77
CA GLY A 135 0.01 -9.68 6.95
C GLY A 135 1.29 -9.60 7.79
N TYR A 136 2.02 -10.70 7.95
CA TYR A 136 3.29 -10.70 8.67
C TYR A 136 4.38 -9.86 7.97
N ALA A 137 4.51 -9.96 6.64
CA ALA A 137 5.52 -9.20 5.90
C ALA A 137 5.29 -7.68 6.00
N MET A 138 4.04 -7.22 5.87
CA MET A 138 3.69 -5.80 6.04
C MET A 138 3.87 -5.32 7.47
N ARG A 139 3.62 -6.17 8.47
CA ARG A 139 3.91 -5.84 9.88
C ARG A 139 5.41 -5.66 10.13
N ALA A 140 6.25 -6.52 9.55
CA ALA A 140 7.70 -6.41 9.68
C ALA A 140 8.24 -5.11 9.07
N GLN A 141 7.83 -4.79 7.83
CA GLN A 141 8.21 -3.56 7.15
C GLN A 141 7.80 -2.30 7.92
N ASN A 142 6.59 -2.29 8.48
CA ASN A 142 6.10 -1.20 9.31
C ASN A 142 6.90 -1.07 10.63
N ALA A 143 7.30 -2.18 11.24
CA ALA A 143 8.11 -2.18 12.47
C ALA A 143 9.55 -1.68 12.23
N ASP A 144 10.16 -2.09 11.12
CA ASP A 144 11.49 -1.62 10.72
C ASP A 144 11.46 -0.10 10.47
N THR A 145 10.46 0.39 9.72
CA THR A 145 10.28 1.82 9.47
C THR A 145 10.06 2.63 10.75
N ALA A 146 9.29 2.10 11.70
CA ALA A 146 9.06 2.75 12.99
C ALA A 146 10.36 2.84 13.82
N THR A 147 11.18 1.80 13.79
CA THR A 147 12.49 1.77 14.47
C THR A 147 13.44 2.82 13.88
N GLU A 148 13.55 2.88 12.55
CA GLU A 148 14.35 3.91 11.85
C GLU A 148 13.87 5.34 12.18
N ALA A 149 12.55 5.56 12.26
CA ALA A 149 11.99 6.86 12.65
C ALA A 149 12.35 7.27 14.09
N THR A 150 12.36 6.32 15.03
CA THR A 150 12.79 6.60 16.41
C THR A 150 14.27 6.95 16.51
N HIS A 151 15.12 6.27 15.74
CA HIS A 151 16.55 6.59 15.68
C HIS A 151 16.81 7.97 15.05
N ALA A 152 16.09 8.32 13.97
CA ALA A 152 16.18 9.64 13.36
C ALA A 152 15.70 10.77 14.30
N ALA A 153 14.60 10.56 15.03
CA ALA A 153 14.11 11.52 16.02
C ALA A 153 15.10 11.70 17.19
N ALA A 154 15.71 10.61 17.67
CA ALA A 154 16.73 10.66 18.71
C ALA A 154 18.00 11.39 18.23
N ALA A 155 18.41 11.19 16.97
CA ALA A 155 19.54 11.90 16.36
C ALA A 155 19.28 13.40 16.25
N ASN A 156 18.10 13.83 15.79
CA ASN A 156 17.72 15.24 15.74
C ASN A 156 17.73 15.90 17.12
N ASN A 157 17.26 15.19 18.15
CA ASN A 157 17.30 15.68 19.52
C ASN A 157 18.74 15.81 20.04
N ALA A 158 19.64 14.89 19.67
CA ALA A 158 21.06 14.95 20.05
C ALA A 158 21.80 16.13 19.38
N ASP A 159 21.54 16.39 18.10
CA ASP A 159 22.11 17.56 17.39
C ASP A 159 21.61 18.89 17.98
N THR A 160 20.34 18.94 18.43
CA THR A 160 19.77 20.14 19.06
C THR A 160 20.39 20.42 20.44
N VAL A 161 20.75 19.38 21.20
CA VAL A 161 21.41 19.51 22.51
C VAL A 161 22.88 19.90 22.38
N THR A 162 23.55 19.51 21.29
CA THR A 162 24.99 19.75 21.09
C THR A 162 25.28 21.18 20.61
N ASN A 163 24.33 21.85 19.94
CA ASN A 163 24.45 23.26 19.52
C ASN A 163 24.03 24.29 20.59
N GLY A 164 23.74 23.85 21.82
CA GLY A 164 23.20 24.68 22.91
C GLY A 164 24.20 25.09 24.01
N VAL A 165 25.51 24.90 23.81
CA VAL A 165 26.58 25.26 24.78
C VAL A 165 27.62 26.13 24.09
#